data_AF-A0A943JJ05-F1
#
_entry.id   AF-A0A943JJ05-F1
#
_cell.length_a   1.000
_cell.length_b   1.000
_cell.length_c   1.000
_cell.angle_alpha   90.00
_cell.angle_beta   90.00
_cell.angle_gamma   90.00
#
_symmetry.space_group_name_H-M   'P 1'
#
loop_
_entity.id
_entity.type
_entity.pdbx_description
1 polymer ?
#
loop_
_entity_poly.entity_id
_entity_poly.type
_entity_poly.pdbx_seq_one_letter_code
_entity_poly.pdbx_strand_id
1 'polypeptide(L)'
;MKKLLILTFVLLFSICVTGCTEELENLSNELDDTQYVYPDTKDVIVTLEEYNQLKPGMTEREVWDIIGGTCTNTGTTDLGIGNEYVTVSYGCNGNGTVGSNVVLMFQGGKLYTMSQFGLK
;
A
#
# COMPACT_ATOMS: atom_id res chain seq x y z
N MET A 1 -23.26 24.65 -46.80
CA MET A 1 -23.59 24.82 -45.37
C MET A 1 -23.53 23.53 -44.55
N LYS A 2 -22.68 22.55 -44.91
CA LYS A 2 -22.47 21.31 -44.11
C LYS A 2 -21.05 21.19 -43.52
N LYS A 3 -20.07 21.88 -44.12
CA LYS A 3 -18.68 21.93 -43.64
C LYS A 3 -18.46 22.94 -42.50
N LEU A 4 -19.35 23.93 -42.36
CA LEU A 4 -19.27 24.95 -41.31
C LEU A 4 -19.85 24.46 -39.96
N LEU A 5 -20.67 23.41 -39.96
CA LEU A 5 -21.27 22.85 -38.75
C LEU A 5 -20.34 21.83 -38.04
N ILE A 6 -19.42 21.20 -38.79
CA ILE A 6 -18.47 20.22 -38.26
C ILE A 6 -17.30 20.92 -37.55
N LEU A 7 -16.90 22.10 -38.03
CA LEU A 7 -15.76 22.84 -37.47
C LEU A 7 -16.06 23.44 -36.08
N THR A 8 -17.31 23.81 -35.81
CA THR A 8 -17.75 24.32 -34.50
C THR A 8 -17.87 23.25 -33.42
N PHE A 9 -18.10 21.98 -33.80
CA PHE A 9 -18.16 20.88 -32.83
C PHE A 9 -16.76 20.41 -32.36
N VAL A 10 -15.74 20.54 -33.22
CA VAL A 10 -14.35 20.20 -32.88
C VAL A 10 -13.67 21.32 -32.06
N LEU A 11 -14.04 22.58 -32.26
CA LEU A 11 -13.49 23.70 -31.47
C LEU A 11 -14.05 23.79 -30.04
N LEU A 12 -15.31 23.40 -29.82
CA LEU A 12 -15.92 23.38 -28.48
C LEU A 12 -15.51 22.17 -27.64
N PHE A 13 -15.06 21.08 -28.27
CA PHE A 13 -14.51 19.93 -27.55
C PHE A 13 -13.07 20.17 -27.06
N SER A 14 -12.38 21.24 -27.51
CA SER A 14 -10.96 21.45 -27.20
C SER A 14 -10.70 22.29 -25.93
N ILE A 15 -11.72 22.92 -25.32
CA ILE A 15 -11.53 23.83 -24.17
C ILE A 15 -11.97 23.19 -22.83
N CYS A 16 -12.71 22.08 -22.86
CA CYS A 16 -13.19 21.43 -21.63
C CYS A 16 -12.34 20.21 -21.19
N VAL A 17 -11.31 19.82 -21.94
CA VAL A 17 -10.66 18.51 -21.71
C VAL A 17 -9.65 18.56 -20.57
N THR A 18 -8.94 19.67 -20.33
CA THR A 18 -7.85 19.67 -19.33
C THR A 18 -8.34 19.64 -17.88
N GLY A 19 -9.46 20.28 -17.56
CA GLY A 19 -10.01 20.28 -16.19
C GLY A 19 -10.68 18.96 -15.82
N CYS A 20 -11.44 18.36 -16.75
CA CYS A 20 -12.12 17.09 -16.50
C CYS A 20 -11.15 15.89 -16.45
N THR A 21 -10.00 15.96 -17.12
CA THR A 21 -9.00 14.88 -17.02
C THR A 21 -8.35 14.83 -15.64
N GLU A 22 -8.01 15.98 -15.05
CA GLU A 22 -7.41 16.05 -13.72
C GLU A 22 -8.39 15.57 -12.64
N GLU A 23 -9.67 15.96 -12.72
CA GLU A 23 -10.71 15.49 -11.80
C GLU A 23 -10.97 13.97 -11.94
N LEU A 24 -10.98 13.44 -13.17
CA LEU A 24 -11.19 12.01 -13.41
C LEU A 24 -9.99 11.18 -12.96
N GLU A 25 -8.76 11.67 -13.17
CA GLU A 25 -7.53 11.02 -12.73
C GLU A 25 -7.46 10.98 -11.20
N ASN A 26 -7.76 12.09 -10.52
CA ASN A 26 -7.84 12.11 -9.05
C ASN A 26 -8.88 11.13 -8.51
N LEU A 27 -10.08 11.08 -9.10
CA LEU A 27 -11.09 10.11 -8.69
C LEU A 27 -10.64 8.67 -8.94
N SER A 28 -9.94 8.40 -10.05
CA SER A 28 -9.42 7.07 -10.34
C SER A 28 -8.35 6.62 -9.34
N ASN A 29 -7.48 7.54 -8.91
CA ASN A 29 -6.48 7.29 -7.87
C ASN A 29 -7.12 7.06 -6.50
N GLU A 30 -8.12 7.86 -6.11
CA GLU A 30 -8.88 7.64 -4.88
C GLU A 30 -9.56 6.28 -4.86
N LEU A 31 -10.16 5.86 -5.99
CA LEU A 31 -10.79 4.54 -6.10
C LEU A 31 -9.76 3.41 -6.05
N ASP A 32 -8.59 3.58 -6.67
CA ASP A 32 -7.49 2.62 -6.59
C ASP A 32 -7.01 2.44 -5.15
N ASP A 33 -6.83 3.52 -4.40
CA ASP A 33 -6.35 3.45 -3.02
C ASP A 33 -7.38 2.78 -2.07
N THR A 34 -8.68 2.87 -2.36
CA THR A 34 -9.73 2.26 -1.52
C THR A 34 -9.67 0.73 -1.43
N GLN A 35 -8.95 0.07 -2.34
CA GLN A 35 -8.79 -1.39 -2.30
C GLN A 35 -7.68 -1.85 -1.33
N TYR A 36 -6.79 -0.93 -0.91
CA TYR A 36 -5.64 -1.23 -0.08
C TYR A 36 -5.86 -0.81 1.38
N VAL A 37 -5.38 -1.62 2.32
CA VAL A 37 -5.38 -1.27 3.75
C VAL A 37 -4.30 -0.24 4.05
N TYR A 38 -3.18 -0.33 3.32
CA TYR A 38 -2.02 0.57 3.45
C TYR A 38 -1.70 1.18 2.07
N PRO A 39 -2.34 2.30 1.70
CA PRO A 39 -2.17 2.92 0.37
C PRO A 39 -0.73 3.36 0.09
N ASP A 40 0.00 3.85 1.10
CA ASP A 40 1.38 4.33 0.98
C ASP A 40 2.38 3.23 0.57
N THR A 41 2.00 1.95 0.74
CA THR A 41 2.81 0.78 0.38
C THR A 41 2.02 -0.19 -0.50
N LYS A 42 1.24 0.33 -1.45
CA LYS A 42 0.42 -0.49 -2.37
C LYS A 42 1.21 -1.38 -3.33
N ASP A 43 2.50 -1.08 -3.54
CA ASP A 43 3.40 -1.93 -4.34
C ASP A 43 3.90 -3.18 -3.58
N VAL A 44 3.67 -3.26 -2.27
CA VAL A 44 4.07 -4.41 -1.42
C VAL A 44 2.84 -5.23 -1.07
N ILE A 45 2.66 -6.36 -1.77
CA ILE A 45 1.51 -7.27 -1.63
C ILE A 45 2.01 -8.64 -1.17
N VAL A 46 1.85 -8.93 0.12
CA VAL A 46 2.39 -10.14 0.74
C VAL A 46 1.52 -11.35 0.41
N THR A 47 2.10 -12.41 -0.15
CA THR A 47 1.42 -13.68 -0.40
C THR A 47 1.40 -14.60 0.84
N LEU A 48 0.52 -15.61 0.85
CA LEU A 48 0.54 -16.61 1.92
C LEU A 48 1.87 -17.38 1.96
N GLU A 49 2.49 -17.62 0.81
CA GLU A 49 3.78 -18.30 0.70
C GLU A 49 4.92 -17.49 1.34
N GLU A 50 5.01 -16.20 1.03
CA GLU A 50 6.02 -15.30 1.63
C GLU A 50 5.77 -15.15 3.14
N TYR A 51 4.51 -14.95 3.56
CA TYR A 51 4.15 -14.88 4.97
C TYR A 51 4.61 -16.13 5.75
N ASN A 52 4.40 -17.33 5.19
CA ASN A 52 4.77 -18.58 5.83
C ASN A 52 6.29 -18.80 5.94
N GLN A 53 7.10 -18.04 5.20
CA GLN A 53 8.56 -18.06 5.33
C GLN A 53 9.04 -17.23 6.51
N LEU A 54 8.24 -16.25 6.96
CA LEU A 54 8.59 -15.37 8.08
C LEU A 54 8.63 -16.14 9.40
N LYS A 55 9.58 -15.78 10.28
CA LYS A 55 9.75 -16.40 11.58
C LYS A 55 10.14 -15.37 12.64
N PRO A 56 9.70 -15.54 13.90
CA PRO A 56 10.22 -14.74 15.01
C PRO A 56 11.75 -14.77 15.05
N GLY A 57 12.37 -13.64 15.38
CA GLY A 57 13.81 -13.46 15.45
C GLY A 57 14.48 -12.96 14.15
N MET A 58 13.75 -12.90 13.03
CA MET A 58 14.23 -12.26 11.81
C MET A 58 14.43 -10.75 12.01
N THR A 59 15.45 -10.18 11.38
CA THR A 59 15.62 -8.73 11.24
C THR A 59 14.60 -8.16 10.27
N GLU A 60 14.35 -6.85 10.35
CA GLU A 60 13.55 -6.13 9.36
C GLU A 60 14.03 -6.40 7.92
N ARG A 61 15.34 -6.36 7.68
CA ARG A 61 15.91 -6.62 6.34
C ARG A 61 15.57 -8.02 5.83
N GLU A 62 15.75 -9.05 6.64
CA GLU A 62 15.41 -10.42 6.25
C GLU A 62 13.92 -10.55 5.90
N VAL A 63 13.06 -9.83 6.62
CA VAL A 63 11.62 -9.79 6.32
C VAL A 63 11.34 -9.09 5.01
N TRP A 64 11.92 -7.90 4.78
CA TRP A 64 11.74 -7.13 3.54
C TRP A 64 12.24 -7.87 2.31
N ASP A 65 13.35 -8.61 2.45
CA ASP A 65 13.90 -9.45 1.39
C ASP A 65 12.95 -10.60 1.02
N ILE A 66 12.20 -11.15 2.00
CA ILE A 66 11.22 -12.22 1.76
C ILE A 66 9.94 -11.68 1.11
N ILE A 67 9.41 -10.54 1.59
CA ILE A 67 8.10 -10.04 1.16
C ILE A 67 8.18 -9.01 0.01
N GLY A 68 9.39 -8.72 -0.48
CA GLY A 68 9.61 -7.89 -1.66
C GLY A 68 9.57 -6.37 -1.42
N GLY A 69 9.61 -5.90 -0.17
CA GLY A 69 9.65 -4.46 0.12
C GLY A 69 9.34 -4.09 1.57
N THR A 70 9.35 -2.78 1.84
CA THR A 70 9.06 -2.22 3.16
C THR A 70 7.57 -1.95 3.34
N CYS A 71 7.03 -2.33 4.50
CA CYS A 71 5.64 -2.09 4.85
C CYS A 71 5.43 -0.73 5.54
N THR A 72 4.16 -0.32 5.69
CA THR A 72 3.80 0.94 6.34
C THR A 72 4.07 0.88 7.83
N ASN A 73 4.84 1.81 8.40
CA ASN A 73 5.00 1.92 9.85
C ASN A 73 3.69 2.41 10.47
N THR A 74 3.08 1.59 11.32
CA THR A 74 1.80 1.89 11.98
C THR A 74 1.98 2.38 13.41
N GLY A 75 3.20 2.39 13.93
CA GLY A 75 3.51 2.91 15.25
C GLY A 75 4.88 2.48 15.76
N THR A 76 5.48 3.33 16.59
CA THR A 76 6.74 3.05 17.27
C THR A 76 6.61 3.43 18.74
N THR A 77 7.06 2.55 19.62
CA THR A 77 7.09 2.76 21.07
C THR A 77 8.53 2.60 21.56
N ASP A 78 9.06 3.64 22.19
CA ASP A 78 10.34 3.64 22.89
C ASP A 78 10.12 4.19 24.30
N LEU A 79 10.44 3.37 25.31
CA LEU A 79 10.30 3.73 26.72
C LEU A 79 11.60 4.31 27.31
N GLY A 80 12.69 4.42 26.52
CA GLY A 80 13.98 4.94 26.96
C GLY A 80 14.75 4.02 27.91
N ILE A 81 14.39 2.74 27.96
CA ILE A 81 14.96 1.75 28.89
C ILE A 81 15.87 0.72 28.22
N GLY A 82 16.18 0.90 26.93
CA GLY A 82 17.04 0.01 26.16
C GLY A 82 16.48 -0.26 24.77
N ASN A 83 17.36 -0.37 23.77
CA ASN A 83 16.98 -0.59 22.38
C ASN A 83 16.28 -1.94 22.19
N GLU A 84 16.58 -2.93 23.04
CA GLU A 84 15.96 -4.24 23.05
C GLU A 84 14.45 -4.20 23.35
N TYR A 85 13.95 -3.12 23.94
CA TYR A 85 12.53 -2.93 24.28
C TYR A 85 11.78 -2.03 23.29
N VAL A 86 12.49 -1.39 22.36
CA VAL A 86 11.87 -0.58 21.30
C VAL A 86 11.00 -1.50 20.46
N THR A 87 9.73 -1.13 20.33
CA THR A 87 8.73 -1.89 19.58
C THR A 87 8.26 -1.09 18.37
N VAL A 88 8.27 -1.71 17.20
CA VAL A 88 7.82 -1.10 15.94
C VAL A 88 6.78 -2.01 15.30
N SER A 89 5.65 -1.44 14.91
CA SER A 89 4.59 -2.15 14.20
C SER A 89 4.58 -1.73 12.73
N TYR A 90 4.45 -2.70 11.84
CA TYR A 90 4.27 -2.48 10.42
C TYR A 90 3.01 -3.19 9.91
N GLY A 91 2.40 -2.57 8.92
CA GLY A 91 1.24 -3.07 8.21
C GLY A 91 1.52 -3.23 6.72
N CYS A 92 1.26 -4.41 6.18
CA CYS A 92 1.42 -4.74 4.77
C CYS A 92 0.08 -5.11 4.14
N ASN A 93 -0.11 -4.77 2.86
CA ASN A 93 -1.23 -5.29 2.09
C ASN A 93 -1.01 -6.79 1.82
N GLY A 94 -2.11 -7.54 1.71
CA GLY A 94 -2.07 -8.98 1.52
C GLY A 94 -2.66 -9.42 0.18
N ASN A 95 -2.06 -10.43 -0.45
CA ASN A 95 -2.62 -11.09 -1.61
C ASN A 95 -3.87 -11.88 -1.19
N GLY A 96 -5.05 -11.37 -1.55
CA GLY A 96 -6.32 -11.96 -1.11
C GLY A 96 -7.53 -11.18 -1.61
N THR A 97 -8.53 -11.03 -0.74
CA THR A 97 -9.69 -10.16 -1.01
C THR A 97 -9.40 -8.73 -0.55
N VAL A 98 -10.26 -7.78 -0.90
CA VAL A 98 -10.21 -6.40 -0.37
C VAL A 98 -10.12 -6.46 1.16
N GLY A 99 -9.15 -5.74 1.72
CA GLY A 99 -8.88 -5.73 3.16
C GLY A 99 -7.92 -6.82 3.67
N SER A 100 -7.47 -7.75 2.81
CA SER A 100 -6.43 -8.71 3.19
C SER A 100 -5.13 -7.99 3.56
N ASN A 101 -4.51 -8.39 4.66
CA ASN A 101 -3.34 -7.69 5.21
C ASN A 101 -2.47 -8.58 6.10
N VAL A 102 -1.28 -8.07 6.40
CA VAL A 102 -0.32 -8.63 7.35
C VAL A 102 0.06 -7.55 8.35
N VAL A 103 0.12 -7.92 9.62
CA VAL A 103 0.64 -7.08 10.70
C VAL A 103 1.90 -7.73 11.26
N LEU A 104 2.97 -6.95 11.33
CA LEU A 104 4.28 -7.37 11.80
C LEU A 104 4.68 -6.49 12.97
N MET A 105 5.12 -7.10 14.07
CA MET A 105 5.62 -6.38 15.23
C MET A 105 7.06 -6.79 15.49
N PHE A 106 7.96 -5.81 15.49
CA PHE A 106 9.36 -5.98 15.82
C PHE A 106 9.61 -5.46 17.22
N GLN A 107 10.43 -6.16 17.99
CA GLN A 107 10.96 -5.70 19.27
C GLN A 107 12.47 -5.89 19.28
N GLY A 108 13.22 -4.88 19.70
CA GLY A 108 14.68 -4.95 19.68
C GLY A 108 15.26 -5.15 18.27
N GLY A 109 14.56 -4.67 17.24
CA GLY A 109 14.92 -4.86 15.84
C GLY A 109 14.69 -6.27 15.29
N LYS A 110 14.01 -7.14 16.05
CA LYS A 110 13.70 -8.51 15.67
C LYS A 110 12.20 -8.74 15.62
N LEU A 111 11.74 -9.47 14.62
CA LEU A 111 10.35 -9.85 14.46
C LEU A 111 9.90 -10.65 15.69
N TYR A 112 8.92 -10.12 16.41
CA TYR A 112 8.47 -10.66 17.68
C TYR A 112 7.14 -11.39 17.51
N THR A 113 6.15 -10.73 16.88
CA THR A 113 4.87 -11.32 16.54
C THR A 113 4.46 -10.95 15.12
N MET A 114 3.59 -11.78 14.55
CA MET A 114 3.06 -11.61 13.20
C MET A 114 1.64 -12.17 13.16
N SER A 115 0.80 -11.56 12.34
CA SER A 115 -0.52 -12.06 12.03
C SER A 115 -0.87 -11.70 10.59
N GLN A 116 -1.78 -12.48 10.01
CA GLN A 116 -2.36 -12.21 8.70
C GLN A 116 -3.86 -12.35 8.74
N PHE A 117 -4.52 -11.63 7.85
CA PHE A 117 -5.93 -11.80 7.57
C PHE A 117 -6.16 -11.96 6.06
N GLY A 118 -6.84 -13.04 5.67
CA GLY A 118 -7.37 -13.23 4.33
C GLY A 118 -6.33 -13.49 3.24
N LEU A 119 -5.10 -13.87 3.57
CA LEU A 119 -4.12 -14.31 2.57
C LEU A 119 -4.56 -15.61 1.89
N LYS A 120 -4.17 -15.79 0.62
CA LYS A 120 -4.40 -17.00 -0.18
C LYS A 120 -3.11 -17.56 -0.73
#